data_AF-A0A945SPG6-F1
#
_entry.id   AF-A0A945SPG6-F1
#
_cell.length_a   1.000
_cell.length_b   1.000
_cell.length_c   1.000
_cell.angle_alpha   90.00
_cell.angle_beta   90.00
_cell.angle_gamma   90.00
#
_symmetry.space_group_name_H-M   'P 1'
#
loop_
_entity.id
_entity.type
_entity.pdbx_description
1 polymer ?
#
loop_
_entity_poly.entity_id
_entity_poly.type
_entity_poly.pdbx_seq_one_letter_code
_entity_poly.pdbx_strand_id
1 'polypeptide(L)'
;GDSLLTLSFEVLAGIKTHPDPQVRSDLVLTLAARSGGAGMVGGQMIDLESEHTAVDAALIARLETMKTGALISYSSAAGAILGQAGADAIKTLETFGFELGLAFQITDDLLDVEGDEDDVGKKVGKDAEAGKATFVSALGVAGARDEARRVTDSALARLDMFGARADELRSVAEFVLARNN
;
A
#
# COMPACT_ATOMS: atom_id res chain seq x y z
N GLY A 1 -10.19 17.80 -0.01
CA GLY A 1 -8.99 17.19 -0.60
C GLY A 1 -7.80 18.07 -0.36
N ASP A 2 -7.72 19.19 -1.09
CA ASP A 2 -6.54 20.06 -1.16
C ASP A 2 -6.05 20.58 0.19
N SER A 3 -6.97 20.94 1.09
CA SER A 3 -6.61 21.38 2.44
C SER A 3 -5.94 20.27 3.26
N LEU A 4 -6.38 19.02 3.15
CA LEU A 4 -5.76 17.89 3.87
C LEU A 4 -4.40 17.52 3.28
N LEU A 5 -4.28 17.54 1.96
CA LEU A 5 -2.99 17.36 1.29
C LEU A 5 -1.99 18.43 1.76
N THR A 6 -2.39 19.69 1.72
CA THR A 6 -1.54 20.81 2.17
C THR A 6 -1.17 20.70 3.65
N LEU A 7 -2.14 20.35 4.51
CA LEU A 7 -1.93 20.15 5.94
C LEU A 7 -0.91 19.04 6.22
N SER A 8 -0.89 17.96 5.43
CA SER A 8 0.09 16.88 5.65
C SER A 8 1.54 17.39 5.54
N PHE A 9 1.84 18.26 4.57
CA PHE A 9 3.16 18.86 4.42
C PHE A 9 3.48 19.85 5.55
N GLU A 10 2.48 20.63 6.01
CA GLU A 10 2.63 21.52 7.16
C GLU A 10 3.00 20.74 8.43
N VAL A 11 2.32 19.62 8.69
CA VAL A 11 2.60 18.74 9.83
C VAL A 11 4.03 18.21 9.74
N LEU A 12 4.42 17.62 8.60
CA LEU A 12 5.76 17.03 8.44
C LEU A 12 6.90 18.04 8.52
N ALA A 13 6.70 19.24 7.97
CA ALA A 13 7.68 20.32 8.03
C ALA A 13 7.77 20.99 9.42
N GLY A 14 6.78 20.77 10.29
CA GLY A 14 6.68 21.37 11.61
C GLY A 14 7.71 20.85 12.61
N ILE A 15 8.27 21.75 13.44
CA ILE A 15 9.27 21.42 14.47
C ILE A 15 8.79 20.37 15.49
N LYS A 16 7.46 20.25 15.67
CA LYS A 16 6.85 19.23 16.54
C LYS A 16 7.01 17.81 16.00
N THR A 17 7.22 17.64 14.70
CA THR A 17 7.42 16.32 14.07
C THR A 17 8.83 15.82 14.34
N HIS A 18 9.84 16.66 14.18
CA HIS A 18 11.22 16.32 14.50
C HIS A 18 12.09 17.58 14.69
N PRO A 19 13.04 17.63 15.64
CA PRO A 19 13.92 18.78 15.82
C PRO A 19 14.88 19.00 14.63
N ASP A 20 15.40 17.92 14.05
CA ASP A 20 16.32 17.98 12.90
C ASP A 20 15.58 18.40 11.61
N PRO A 21 15.95 19.52 10.97
CA PRO A 21 15.34 19.95 9.70
C PRO A 21 15.59 18.99 8.53
N GLN A 22 16.71 18.24 8.52
CA GLN A 22 16.99 17.28 7.44
C GLN A 22 15.96 16.15 7.45
N VAL A 23 15.68 15.58 8.63
CA VAL A 23 14.63 14.55 8.80
C VAL A 23 13.27 15.05 8.31
N ARG A 24 12.89 16.29 8.65
CA ARG A 24 11.63 16.88 8.18
C ARG A 24 11.61 17.07 6.65
N SER A 25 12.73 17.50 6.07
CA SER A 25 12.89 17.62 4.63
C SER A 25 12.75 16.28 3.93
N ASP A 26 13.38 15.22 4.47
CA ASP A 26 13.33 13.87 3.90
C ASP A 26 11.92 13.28 3.98
N LEU A 27 11.18 13.52 5.07
CA LEU A 27 9.77 13.14 5.21
C LEU A 27 8.89 13.83 4.17
N VAL A 28 9.05 15.14 3.99
CA VAL A 28 8.30 15.93 3.01
C VAL A 28 8.60 15.46 1.59
N LEU A 29 9.89 15.29 1.26
CA LEU A 29 10.31 14.87 -0.07
C LEU A 29 9.79 13.47 -0.40
N THR A 30 9.90 12.53 0.54
CA THR A 30 9.39 11.16 0.36
C THR A 30 7.87 11.16 0.20
N LEU A 31 7.13 11.94 1.01
CA LEU A 31 5.67 12.02 0.86
C LEU A 31 5.28 12.59 -0.51
N ALA A 32 5.93 13.67 -0.95
CA ALA A 32 5.67 14.29 -2.24
C ALA A 32 5.93 13.32 -3.40
N ALA A 33 7.04 12.58 -3.35
CA ALA A 33 7.37 11.57 -4.36
C ALA A 33 6.33 10.44 -4.42
N ARG A 34 5.85 9.97 -3.26
CA ARG A 34 4.85 8.89 -3.18
C ARG A 34 3.42 9.33 -3.46
N SER A 35 3.09 10.60 -3.20
CA SER A 35 1.76 11.15 -3.49
C SER A 35 1.61 11.61 -4.93
N GLY A 36 2.70 12.00 -5.60
CA GLY A 36 2.67 12.63 -6.93
C GLY A 36 2.42 11.68 -8.11
N GLY A 37 2.71 12.16 -9.33
CA GLY A 37 2.44 11.42 -10.58
C GLY A 37 3.26 10.14 -10.77
N ALA A 38 4.37 9.96 -10.06
CA ALA A 38 5.12 8.70 -10.02
C ALA A 38 4.65 7.75 -8.90
N GLY A 39 3.61 8.13 -8.15
CA GLY A 39 3.00 7.34 -7.07
C GLY A 39 1.48 7.41 -7.13
N MET A 40 0.83 7.72 -6.01
CA MET A 40 -0.62 7.64 -5.81
C MET A 40 -1.43 8.29 -6.94
N VAL A 41 -1.12 9.54 -7.30
CA VAL A 41 -1.86 10.24 -8.37
C VAL A 41 -1.64 9.58 -9.73
N GLY A 42 -0.44 9.07 -10.00
CA GLY A 42 -0.18 8.30 -11.23
C GLY A 42 -0.96 6.99 -11.29
N GLY A 43 -1.02 6.26 -10.17
CA GLY A 43 -1.84 5.05 -10.05
C GLY A 43 -3.32 5.34 -10.26
N GLN A 44 -3.83 6.44 -9.70
CA GLN A 44 -5.20 6.90 -9.92
C GLN A 44 -5.48 7.23 -11.39
N MET A 45 -4.53 7.84 -12.10
CA MET A 45 -4.70 8.12 -13.54
C MET A 45 -4.74 6.84 -14.37
N ILE A 46 -3.86 5.87 -14.08
CA ILE A 46 -3.87 4.56 -14.75
C ILE A 46 -5.22 3.85 -14.52
N ASP A 47 -5.75 3.91 -13.30
CA ASP A 47 -7.05 3.35 -12.94
C ASP A 47 -8.18 3.95 -13.77
N LEU A 48 -8.27 5.28 -13.82
CA LEU A 48 -9.27 6.01 -14.63
C LEU A 48 -9.16 5.69 -16.13
N GLU A 49 -7.95 5.57 -16.68
CA GLU A 49 -7.76 5.19 -18.08
C GLU A 49 -8.12 3.72 -18.36
N SER A 50 -8.13 2.88 -17.32
CA SER A 50 -8.36 1.43 -17.42
C SER A 50 -9.81 1.01 -17.18
N GLU A 51 -10.70 1.92 -16.75
CA GLU A 51 -12.10 1.62 -16.35
C GLU A 51 -12.95 0.86 -17.38
N HIS A 52 -12.53 0.79 -18.65
CA HIS A 52 -13.24 0.09 -19.72
C HIS A 52 -12.35 -0.79 -20.60
N THR A 53 -11.14 -1.12 -20.14
CA THR A 53 -10.19 -1.92 -20.92
C THR A 53 -9.88 -3.22 -20.19
N ALA A 54 -9.76 -4.33 -20.91
CA ALA A 54 -9.23 -5.56 -20.34
C ALA A 54 -7.76 -5.33 -19.96
N VAL A 55 -7.47 -5.36 -18.66
CA VAL A 55 -6.11 -5.24 -18.13
C VAL A 55 -5.64 -6.59 -17.59
N ASP A 56 -4.35 -6.87 -17.76
CA ASP A 56 -3.74 -8.07 -17.21
C ASP A 56 -3.32 -7.87 -15.75
N ALA A 57 -2.99 -8.96 -15.07
CA ALA A 57 -2.55 -8.92 -13.67
C ALA A 57 -1.29 -8.06 -13.46
N ALA A 58 -0.43 -7.91 -14.48
CA ALA A 58 0.78 -7.10 -14.38
C ALA A 58 0.46 -5.60 -14.34
N LEU A 59 -0.50 -5.15 -15.15
CA LEU A 59 -0.97 -3.77 -15.12
C LEU A 59 -1.74 -3.47 -13.84
N ILE A 60 -2.59 -4.39 -13.36
CA ILE A 60 -3.27 -4.26 -12.06
C ILE A 60 -2.24 -4.13 -10.93
N ALA A 61 -1.22 -5.00 -10.90
CA ALA A 61 -0.16 -4.92 -9.89
C ALA A 61 0.60 -3.60 -9.93
N ARG A 62 0.90 -3.08 -11.12
CA ARG A 62 1.53 -1.77 -11.27
C ARG A 62 0.64 -0.64 -10.76
N LEU A 63 -0.62 -0.64 -11.17
CA LEU A 63 -1.63 0.33 -10.75
C LEU A 63 -1.71 0.35 -9.23
N GLU A 64 -1.88 -0.82 -8.59
CA GLU A 64 -2.10 -0.90 -7.15
C GLU A 64 -0.85 -0.62 -6.34
N THR A 65 0.33 -0.99 -6.84
CA THR A 65 1.61 -0.57 -6.24
C THR A 65 1.73 0.95 -6.20
N MET A 66 1.25 1.65 -7.24
CA MET A 66 1.28 3.11 -7.31
C MET A 66 0.16 3.75 -6.49
N LYS A 67 -1.09 3.32 -6.67
CA LYS A 67 -2.28 3.91 -6.07
C LYS A 67 -2.36 3.66 -4.56
N THR A 68 -2.20 2.40 -4.16
CA THR A 68 -2.41 1.93 -2.79
C THR A 68 -1.07 1.72 -2.09
N GLY A 69 -0.12 1.06 -2.76
CA GLY A 69 1.20 0.74 -2.22
C GLY A 69 2.07 1.96 -1.91
N ALA A 70 1.94 3.08 -2.64
CA ALA A 70 2.83 4.22 -2.47
C ALA A 70 2.72 4.89 -1.09
N LEU A 71 1.50 5.07 -0.57
CA LEU A 71 1.31 5.69 0.75
C LEU A 71 1.60 4.72 1.91
N ILE A 72 1.39 3.41 1.71
CA ILE A 72 1.77 2.38 2.69
C ILE A 72 3.30 2.25 2.76
N SER A 73 3.97 2.29 1.61
CA SER A 73 5.43 2.41 1.50
C SER A 73 5.97 3.64 2.21
N TYR A 74 5.36 4.82 1.95
CA TYR A 74 5.71 6.04 2.67
C TYR A 74 5.58 5.87 4.19
N SER A 75 4.45 5.35 4.66
CA SER A 75 4.17 5.20 6.10
C SER A 75 5.19 4.29 6.77
N SER A 76 5.58 3.20 6.10
CA SER A 76 6.60 2.26 6.59
C SER A 76 7.98 2.91 6.66
N ALA A 77 8.37 3.66 5.62
CA ALA A 77 9.65 4.35 5.55
C ALA A 77 9.75 5.56 6.48
N ALA A 78 8.64 6.27 6.72
CA ALA A 78 8.60 7.46 7.57
C ALA A 78 9.06 7.18 8.99
N GLY A 79 8.71 6.03 9.57
CA GLY A 79 9.19 5.59 10.88
C GLY A 79 10.72 5.42 10.91
N ALA A 80 11.30 4.88 9.84
CA ALA A 80 12.75 4.71 9.72
C ALA A 80 13.48 6.05 9.54
N ILE A 81 12.90 6.97 8.77
CA ILE A 81 13.42 8.34 8.59
C ILE A 81 13.39 9.09 9.93
N LEU A 82 12.26 9.04 10.66
CA LEU A 82 12.13 9.61 12.00
C LEU A 82 13.13 9.03 12.99
N GLY A 83 13.38 7.72 12.91
CA GLY A 83 14.39 7.02 13.70
C GLY A 83 15.83 7.22 13.21
N GLN A 84 16.04 8.03 12.16
CA GLN A 84 17.34 8.28 11.52
C GLN A 84 18.09 6.98 11.16
N ALA A 85 17.35 5.97 10.69
CA ALA A 85 17.92 4.70 10.26
C ALA A 85 18.80 4.87 9.00
N GLY A 86 19.69 3.91 8.77
CA GLY A 86 20.51 3.90 7.56
C GLY A 86 19.68 3.72 6.28
N ALA A 87 20.25 4.13 5.14
CA ALA A 87 19.59 4.09 3.84
C ALA A 87 19.07 2.69 3.47
N ASP A 88 19.82 1.63 3.81
CA ASP A 88 19.40 0.25 3.56
C ASP A 88 18.13 -0.12 4.33
N ALA A 89 18.03 0.28 5.61
CA ALA A 89 16.85 0.03 6.42
C ALA A 89 15.62 0.79 5.88
N ILE A 90 15.81 2.05 5.48
CA ILE A 90 14.74 2.87 4.88
C ILE A 90 14.24 2.19 3.59
N LYS A 91 15.14 1.80 2.70
CA LYS A 91 14.79 1.15 1.42
C LYS A 91 14.11 -0.21 1.62
N THR A 92 14.56 -0.99 2.60
CA THR A 92 13.91 -2.26 2.95
C THR A 92 12.48 -2.02 3.42
N LEU A 93 12.25 -1.02 4.28
CA LEU A 93 10.91 -0.68 4.75
C LEU A 93 10.02 -0.04 3.68
N GLU A 94 10.59 0.71 2.74
CA GLU A 94 9.87 1.16 1.54
C GLU A 94 9.38 -0.04 0.72
N THR A 95 10.25 -1.03 0.48
CA THR A 95 9.93 -2.24 -0.30
C THR A 95 8.87 -3.07 0.41
N PHE A 96 9.04 -3.28 1.72
CA PHE A 96 8.04 -3.92 2.57
C PHE A 96 6.67 -3.26 2.43
N GLY A 97 6.59 -1.93 2.53
CA GLY A 97 5.31 -1.23 2.45
C GLY A 97 4.67 -1.28 1.05
N PHE A 98 5.45 -1.35 -0.02
CA PHE A 98 4.91 -1.61 -1.36
C PHE A 98 4.28 -3.01 -1.47
N GLU A 99 5.00 -4.03 -1.02
CA GLU A 99 4.53 -5.42 -1.02
C GLU A 99 3.29 -5.57 -0.12
N LEU A 100 3.31 -4.95 1.07
CA LEU A 100 2.16 -4.93 1.99
C LEU A 100 0.93 -4.26 1.36
N GLY A 101 1.11 -3.13 0.67
CA GLY A 101 -0.01 -2.44 0.03
C GLY A 101 -0.60 -3.21 -1.14
N LEU A 102 0.23 -3.95 -1.87
CA LEU A 102 -0.26 -4.87 -2.90
C LEU A 102 -1.04 -6.04 -2.28
N ALA A 103 -0.51 -6.66 -1.23
CA ALA A 103 -1.22 -7.72 -0.49
C ALA A 103 -2.56 -7.23 0.07
N PHE A 104 -2.60 -5.99 0.58
CA PHE A 104 -3.82 -5.35 1.06
C PHE A 104 -4.89 -5.26 -0.02
N GLN A 105 -4.54 -4.80 -1.21
CA GLN A 105 -5.51 -4.68 -2.30
C GLN A 105 -5.97 -6.05 -2.81
N ILE A 106 -5.06 -7.02 -2.99
CA ILE A 106 -5.48 -8.37 -3.42
C ILE A 106 -6.47 -8.97 -2.41
N THR A 107 -6.23 -8.73 -1.12
CA THR A 107 -7.15 -9.18 -0.06
C THR A 107 -8.48 -8.41 -0.09
N ASP A 108 -8.46 -7.11 -0.41
CA ASP A 108 -9.67 -6.29 -0.59
C ASP A 108 -10.53 -6.83 -1.75
N ASP A 109 -9.90 -7.12 -2.89
CA ASP A 109 -10.55 -7.68 -4.07
C ASP A 109 -11.17 -9.07 -3.77
N LEU A 110 -10.50 -9.88 -2.94
CA LEU A 110 -11.03 -11.16 -2.46
C LEU A 110 -12.25 -10.95 -1.55
N LEU A 111 -12.21 -9.96 -0.65
CA LEU A 111 -13.34 -9.64 0.24
C LEU A 111 -14.54 -9.07 -0.52
N ASP A 112 -14.35 -8.32 -1.62
CA ASP A 112 -15.47 -7.85 -2.46
C ASP A 112 -16.21 -9.03 -3.14
N VAL A 113 -15.57 -10.19 -3.28
CA VAL A 113 -16.16 -11.37 -3.93
C VAL A 113 -16.62 -12.44 -2.94
N GLU A 114 -15.84 -12.72 -1.90
CA GLU A 114 -16.08 -13.79 -0.92
C GLU A 114 -16.66 -13.30 0.41
N GLY A 115 -16.62 -11.98 0.68
CA GLY A 115 -17.00 -11.41 1.97
C GLY A 115 -18.51 -11.50 2.25
N ASP A 116 -18.86 -11.54 3.52
CA ASP A 116 -20.24 -11.34 3.98
C ASP A 116 -20.52 -9.83 4.06
N GLU A 117 -21.65 -9.36 3.51
CA GLU A 117 -22.02 -7.95 3.54
C GLU A 117 -22.10 -7.41 4.97
N ASP A 118 -22.50 -8.26 5.92
CA ASP A 118 -22.62 -7.91 7.34
C ASP A 118 -21.25 -7.70 8.01
N ASP A 119 -20.20 -8.41 7.57
CA ASP A 119 -18.84 -8.33 8.12
C ASP A 119 -18.02 -7.20 7.46
N VAL A 120 -18.15 -7.02 6.14
CA VAL A 120 -17.40 -6.02 5.36
C VAL A 120 -17.99 -4.61 5.53
N GLY A 121 -19.26 -4.49 5.98
CA GLY A 121 -19.94 -3.21 6.22
C GLY A 121 -20.22 -2.41 4.95
N LYS A 122 -20.11 -3.05 3.77
CA LYS A 122 -20.35 -2.49 2.43
C LYS A 122 -20.94 -3.60 1.55
N LYS A 123 -21.81 -3.20 0.61
CA LYS A 123 -22.32 -4.09 -0.46
C LYS A 123 -21.14 -4.75 -1.20
N VAL A 124 -21.19 -6.07 -1.37
CA VAL A 124 -20.20 -6.89 -2.10
C VAL A 124 -20.50 -6.91 -3.61
N GLY A 125 -19.54 -7.34 -4.43
CA GLY A 125 -19.68 -7.45 -5.88
C GLY A 125 -19.73 -6.10 -6.60
N LYS A 126 -19.25 -5.02 -5.97
CA LYS A 126 -19.27 -3.69 -6.57
C LYS A 126 -18.30 -3.58 -7.74
N ASP A 127 -17.17 -4.27 -7.67
CA ASP A 127 -16.17 -4.21 -8.72
C ASP A 127 -16.69 -4.87 -10.01
N ALA A 128 -17.44 -5.97 -9.87
CA ALA A 128 -18.12 -6.61 -10.99
C ALA A 128 -19.23 -5.71 -11.58
N GLU A 129 -20.02 -5.03 -10.74
CA GLU A 129 -21.05 -4.07 -11.20
C GLU A 129 -20.43 -2.86 -11.92
N ALA A 130 -19.25 -2.41 -11.50
CA ALA A 130 -18.52 -1.29 -12.11
C ALA A 130 -17.71 -1.68 -13.35
N GLY A 131 -17.60 -2.98 -13.68
CA GLY A 131 -16.74 -3.47 -14.75
C GLY A 131 -15.24 -3.25 -14.48
N LYS A 132 -14.87 -3.07 -13.21
CA LYS A 132 -13.50 -2.81 -12.79
C LYS A 132 -12.69 -4.11 -12.87
N ALA A 133 -11.48 -4.03 -13.41
CA ALA A 133 -10.57 -5.15 -13.41
C ALA A 133 -9.85 -5.26 -12.06
N THR A 134 -9.97 -6.42 -11.44
CA THR A 134 -9.40 -6.78 -10.14
C THR A 134 -8.47 -7.98 -10.27
N PHE A 135 -7.68 -8.25 -9.23
CA PHE A 135 -6.87 -9.47 -9.18
C PHE A 135 -7.72 -10.74 -9.30
N VAL A 136 -8.90 -10.75 -8.67
CA VAL A 136 -9.84 -11.87 -8.76
C VAL A 136 -10.37 -12.03 -10.18
N SER A 137 -10.66 -10.94 -10.90
CA SER A 137 -11.09 -11.02 -12.30
C SER A 137 -9.98 -11.54 -13.24
N ALA A 138 -8.72 -11.23 -12.95
CA ALA A 138 -7.58 -11.59 -13.78
C ALA A 138 -7.02 -12.99 -13.49
N LEU A 139 -7.03 -13.43 -12.23
CA LEU A 139 -6.39 -14.68 -11.77
C LEU A 139 -7.39 -15.73 -11.26
N GLY A 140 -8.66 -15.35 -11.08
CA GLY A 140 -9.62 -16.12 -10.30
C GLY A 140 -9.34 -16.04 -8.79
N VAL A 141 -10.31 -16.46 -7.99
CA VAL A 141 -10.23 -16.43 -6.51
C VAL A 141 -9.02 -17.21 -5.99
N ALA A 142 -8.80 -18.43 -6.48
CA ALA A 142 -7.68 -19.26 -6.04
C ALA A 142 -6.33 -18.61 -6.38
N GLY A 143 -6.17 -18.10 -7.61
CA GLY A 143 -4.95 -17.43 -8.03
C GLY A 143 -4.68 -16.13 -7.28
N ALA A 144 -5.71 -15.32 -7.02
CA ALA A 144 -5.60 -14.12 -6.19
C ALA A 144 -5.18 -14.46 -4.74
N ARG A 145 -5.74 -15.53 -4.16
CA ARG A 145 -5.36 -15.99 -2.82
C ARG A 145 -3.91 -16.46 -2.74
N ASP A 146 -3.44 -17.18 -3.74
CA ASP A 146 -2.03 -17.62 -3.81
C ASP A 146 -1.09 -16.42 -4.01
N GLU A 147 -1.48 -15.43 -4.82
CA GLU A 147 -0.70 -14.21 -5.02
C GLU A 147 -0.65 -13.34 -3.75
N ALA A 148 -1.76 -13.19 -3.02
CA ALA A 148 -1.78 -12.49 -1.74
C ALA A 148 -0.80 -13.10 -0.73
N ARG A 149 -0.76 -14.44 -0.62
CA ARG A 149 0.21 -15.15 0.22
C ARG A 149 1.63 -14.91 -0.26
N ARG A 150 1.89 -15.09 -1.56
CA ARG A 150 3.23 -14.93 -2.14
C ARG A 150 3.81 -13.53 -1.88
N VAL A 151 3.00 -12.50 -2.06
CA VAL A 151 3.42 -11.10 -1.82
C VAL A 151 3.62 -10.84 -0.33
N THR A 152 2.75 -11.37 0.54
CA THR A 152 2.89 -11.26 1.99
C THR A 152 4.16 -11.94 2.49
N ASP A 153 4.46 -13.15 2.03
CA ASP A 153 5.69 -13.88 2.37
C ASP A 153 6.95 -13.11 1.92
N SER A 154 6.90 -12.48 0.74
CA SER A 154 7.98 -11.61 0.25
C SER A 154 8.18 -10.41 1.18
N ALA A 155 7.09 -9.77 1.62
CA ALA A 155 7.11 -8.65 2.55
C ALA A 155 7.72 -9.06 3.90
N LEU A 156 7.27 -10.19 4.45
CA LEU A 156 7.80 -10.72 5.72
C LEU A 156 9.29 -11.00 5.65
N ALA A 157 9.79 -11.56 4.54
CA ALA A 157 11.21 -11.82 4.33
C ALA A 157 12.06 -10.53 4.31
N ARG A 158 11.49 -9.36 3.93
CA ARG A 158 12.19 -8.07 4.05
C ARG A 158 12.51 -7.72 5.49
N LEU A 159 11.68 -8.18 6.43
CA LEU A 159 11.81 -7.82 7.84
C LEU A 159 12.88 -8.63 8.59
N ASP A 160 13.46 -9.66 7.97
CA ASP A 160 14.45 -10.54 8.59
C ASP A 160 15.67 -9.77 9.13
N MET A 161 16.12 -8.74 8.41
CA MET A 161 17.27 -7.93 8.83
C MET A 161 17.05 -7.15 10.13
N PHE A 162 15.79 -6.97 10.55
CA PHE A 162 15.43 -6.29 11.80
C PHE A 162 15.25 -7.26 12.97
N GLY A 163 15.26 -8.57 12.71
CA GLY A 163 14.99 -9.61 13.72
C GLY A 163 13.68 -9.37 14.45
N ALA A 164 13.67 -9.61 15.77
CA ALA A 164 12.48 -9.44 16.62
C ALA A 164 11.95 -8.00 16.71
N ARG A 165 12.73 -6.98 16.31
CA ARG A 165 12.27 -5.57 16.34
C ARG A 165 11.19 -5.26 15.31
N ALA A 166 10.95 -6.17 14.37
CA ALA A 166 9.93 -6.02 13.34
C ALA A 166 8.71 -6.91 13.59
N ASP A 167 8.56 -7.51 14.77
CA ASP A 167 7.45 -8.42 15.06
C ASP A 167 6.09 -7.73 14.94
N GLU A 168 5.96 -6.46 15.35
CA GLU A 168 4.74 -5.69 15.13
C GLU A 168 4.44 -5.48 13.64
N LEU A 169 5.46 -5.27 12.80
CA LEU A 169 5.27 -5.15 11.35
C LEU A 169 4.88 -6.49 10.72
N ARG A 170 5.41 -7.61 11.24
CA ARG A 170 4.99 -8.97 10.83
C ARG A 170 3.52 -9.19 11.18
N SER A 171 3.11 -8.85 12.39
CA SER A 171 1.71 -8.96 12.82
C SER A 171 0.77 -8.10 11.95
N VAL A 172 1.20 -6.91 11.52
CA VAL A 172 0.43 -6.09 10.57
C VAL A 172 0.29 -6.79 9.21
N ALA A 173 1.37 -7.36 8.67
CA ALA A 173 1.32 -8.07 7.39
C ALA A 173 0.43 -9.33 7.45
N GLU A 174 0.52 -10.09 8.52
CA GLU A 174 -0.36 -11.25 8.77
C GLU A 174 -1.82 -10.81 8.95
N PHE A 175 -2.06 -9.72 9.68
CA PHE A 175 -3.39 -9.15 9.83
C PHE A 175 -3.98 -8.76 8.49
N VAL A 176 -3.21 -8.11 7.60
CA VAL A 176 -3.67 -7.73 6.27
C VAL A 176 -4.15 -8.94 5.46
N LEU A 177 -3.46 -10.07 5.56
CA LEU A 177 -3.83 -11.31 4.85
C LEU A 177 -5.03 -12.04 5.50
N ALA A 178 -5.19 -11.90 6.82
CA ALA A 178 -6.21 -12.62 7.60
C ALA A 178 -7.47 -11.77 7.89
N ARG A 179 -7.52 -10.52 7.43
CA ARG A 179 -8.64 -9.61 7.70
C ARG A 179 -9.91 -10.09 7.02
N ASN A 180 -11.03 -9.85 7.69
CA ASN A 180 -12.38 -10.16 7.20
C ASN A 180 -13.18 -8.88 6.87
N ASN A 181 -12.56 -7.70 6.98
CA ASN A 181 -13.13 -6.39 6.67
C ASN A 181 -12.08 -5.31 6.30
#